data_AF-A0AA46I529-F1
#
_entry.id   AF-A0AA46I529-F1
#
_cell.length_a   1.000
_cell.length_b   1.000
_cell.length_c   1.000
_cell.angle_alpha   90.00
_cell.angle_beta   90.00
_cell.angle_gamma   90.00
#
_symmetry.space_group_name_H-M   'P 1'
#
loop_
_entity.id
_entity.type
_entity.pdbx_description
1 polymer ?
#
loop_
_entity_poly.entity_id
_entity_poly.type
_entity_poly.pdbx_seq_one_letter_code
_entity_poly.pdbx_strand_id
1 'polypeptide(L)'
;MINIRKLEKSDKFGYFFWIKYNGKFFDAFDKIKNKKTIKEEFEISLKKLGISWAKGIQQGGRTDSGVSANKNLLYISTYFNGDLEKLKNDFNYLNKHLKIIKIEKTIPNLVIPDIIQMREYIYTYPKEKIDISEYEIIEKCKSLSGEYDLSEFTDFKGKKLKNPIRKVNIIYENNSLVFKGNSFLPKQIRIMSSYIFTNTKKIFPAKYLTLNNIILKKEYQNLIIKEIKELSINDVTKIEKLNDIYILYTNDKSALIGKRGKNIKKLRKKLGNVIIKGN
;
A
#
# COMPACT_ATOMS: atom_id res chain seq x y z
N MET A 1 -12.27 15.13 -6.91
CA MET A 1 -12.90 14.84 -8.22
C MET A 1 -11.79 14.53 -9.24
N ILE A 2 -11.90 13.44 -10.00
CA ILE A 2 -10.87 13.02 -10.99
C ILE A 2 -10.85 14.01 -12.14
N ASN A 3 -9.68 14.59 -12.45
CA ASN A 3 -9.55 15.50 -13.58
C ASN A 3 -9.33 14.70 -14.88
N ILE A 4 -10.43 14.42 -15.58
CA ILE A 4 -10.46 13.63 -16.84
C ILE A 4 -9.51 14.20 -17.89
N ARG A 5 -9.48 15.53 -18.06
CA ARG A 5 -8.61 16.20 -19.05
C ARG A 5 -7.13 15.98 -18.75
N LYS A 6 -6.73 16.01 -17.47
CA LYS A 6 -5.34 15.70 -17.08
C LYS A 6 -4.97 14.25 -17.35
N LEU A 7 -5.90 13.32 -17.09
CA LEU A 7 -5.68 11.89 -17.34
C LEU A 7 -5.59 11.58 -18.84
N GLU A 8 -6.44 12.21 -19.67
CA GLU A 8 -6.41 12.08 -21.12
C GLU A 8 -5.07 12.54 -21.73
N LYS A 9 -4.51 13.65 -21.23
CA LYS A 9 -3.24 14.22 -21.69
C LYS A 9 -1.98 13.52 -21.17
N SER A 10 -2.08 12.69 -20.13
CA SER A 10 -0.92 12.08 -19.46
C SER A 10 -0.83 10.60 -19.75
N ASP A 11 0.27 10.14 -20.35
CA ASP A 11 0.51 8.69 -20.56
C ASP A 11 1.10 7.98 -19.34
N LYS A 12 1.36 8.77 -18.29
CA LYS A 12 1.78 8.29 -16.99
C LYS A 12 0.59 7.80 -16.17
N PHE A 13 0.77 6.64 -15.54
CA PHE A 13 -0.16 6.06 -14.57
C PHE A 13 0.50 5.88 -13.21
N GLY A 14 -0.34 5.69 -12.19
CA GLY A 14 0.10 5.27 -10.86
C GLY A 14 -0.01 3.76 -10.72
N TYR A 15 0.81 3.18 -9.84
CA TYR A 15 0.80 1.75 -9.58
C TYR A 15 0.97 1.49 -8.08
N PHE A 16 0.00 0.81 -7.50
CA PHE A 16 0.11 0.21 -6.17
C PHE A 16 0.81 -1.13 -6.29
N PHE A 17 1.89 -1.30 -5.52
CA PHE A 17 2.60 -2.55 -5.35
C PHE A 17 2.34 -3.06 -3.94
N TRP A 18 1.50 -4.08 -3.84
CA TRP A 18 1.27 -4.77 -2.58
C TRP A 18 2.40 -5.77 -2.36
N ILE A 19 3.21 -5.53 -1.35
CA ILE A 19 4.43 -6.30 -1.10
C ILE A 19 4.37 -7.06 0.21
N LYS A 20 5.03 -8.22 0.24
CA LYS A 20 5.37 -8.95 1.46
C LYS A 20 6.88 -9.07 1.58
N TYR A 21 7.38 -9.07 2.81
CA TYR A 21 8.80 -9.27 3.06
C TYR A 21 9.07 -9.86 4.44
N ASN A 22 10.19 -10.58 4.54
CA ASN A 22 10.71 -11.05 5.81
C ASN A 22 11.74 -10.05 6.34
N GLY A 23 11.40 -9.36 7.43
CA GLY A 23 12.20 -8.30 8.03
C GLY A 23 13.57 -8.74 8.54
N LYS A 24 13.80 -10.05 8.73
CA LYS A 24 15.10 -10.61 9.15
C LYS A 24 16.22 -10.33 8.14
N PHE A 25 15.88 -10.17 6.86
CA PHE A 25 16.85 -10.02 5.76
C PHE A 25 17.09 -8.58 5.33
N PHE A 26 16.56 -7.61 6.08
CA PHE A 26 16.68 -6.18 5.76
C PHE A 26 17.04 -5.38 7.01
N ASP A 27 17.95 -4.43 6.86
CA ASP A 27 18.39 -3.55 7.94
C ASP A 27 17.34 -2.50 8.28
N ALA A 28 16.57 -2.05 7.28
CA ALA A 28 15.54 -1.03 7.43
C ALA A 28 14.54 -1.05 6.27
N PHE A 29 13.43 -0.34 6.45
CA PHE A 29 12.48 -0.09 5.36
C PHE A 29 12.99 0.98 4.38
N ASP A 30 13.30 2.17 4.90
CA ASP A 30 13.84 3.29 4.12
C ASP A 30 15.32 3.08 3.79
N LYS A 31 15.79 3.72 2.72
CA LYS A 31 17.18 3.64 2.27
C LYS A 31 18.14 4.21 3.32
N ILE A 32 19.23 3.49 3.55
CA ILE A 32 20.33 3.89 4.43
C ILE A 32 21.62 3.51 3.70
N LYS A 33 22.60 4.41 3.69
CA LYS A 33 23.89 4.17 3.04
C LYS A 33 24.54 2.88 3.58
N ASN A 34 25.04 2.03 2.68
CA ASN A 34 25.74 0.77 2.99
C ASN A 34 24.89 -0.25 3.79
N LYS A 35 23.56 -0.23 3.64
CA LYS A 35 22.63 -1.14 4.32
C LYS A 35 21.65 -1.73 3.32
N LYS A 36 21.25 -2.99 3.52
CA LYS A 36 20.26 -3.64 2.66
C LYS A 36 18.86 -3.24 3.12
N THR A 37 18.12 -2.51 2.29
CA THR A 37 16.81 -1.95 2.67
C THR A 37 15.71 -2.33 1.70
N ILE A 38 14.47 -2.36 2.18
CA ILE A 38 13.32 -2.80 1.39
C ILE A 38 13.08 -1.86 0.19
N LYS A 39 13.12 -0.54 0.42
CA LYS A 39 12.93 0.45 -0.65
C LYS A 39 14.03 0.39 -1.70
N GLU A 40 15.28 0.17 -1.29
CA GLU A 40 16.40 0.06 -2.22
C GLU A 40 16.34 -1.22 -3.05
N GLU A 41 16.07 -2.37 -2.43
CA GLU A 41 15.90 -3.65 -3.12
C GLU A 41 14.77 -3.57 -4.17
N PHE A 42 13.64 -2.95 -3.79
CA PHE A 42 12.52 -2.71 -4.70
C PHE A 42 12.94 -1.83 -5.89
N GLU A 43 13.66 -0.74 -5.64
CA GLU A 43 14.18 0.16 -6.67
C GLU A 43 15.17 -0.52 -7.62
N ILE A 44 16.16 -1.25 -7.10
CA ILE A 44 17.14 -1.98 -7.90
C ILE A 44 16.43 -2.99 -8.80
N SER A 45 15.46 -3.71 -8.26
CA SER A 45 14.70 -4.71 -9.00
C SER A 45 13.86 -4.08 -10.11
N LEU A 46 13.15 -2.98 -9.84
CA LEU A 46 12.39 -2.27 -10.87
C LEU A 46 13.30 -1.73 -11.98
N LYS A 47 14.45 -1.15 -11.64
CA LYS A 47 15.43 -0.68 -12.63
C LYS A 47 15.95 -1.80 -13.52
N LYS A 48 16.27 -2.97 -12.94
CA LYS A 48 16.67 -4.17 -13.70
C LYS A 48 15.60 -4.65 -14.68
N LEU A 49 14.32 -4.43 -14.35
CA LEU A 49 13.18 -4.76 -15.19
C LEU A 49 12.83 -3.63 -16.19
N GLY A 50 13.70 -2.62 -16.34
CA GLY A 50 13.48 -1.50 -17.25
C GLY A 50 12.40 -0.52 -16.80
N ILE A 51 11.96 -0.57 -15.54
CA ILE A 51 10.93 0.31 -15.01
C ILE A 51 11.57 1.56 -14.41
N SER A 52 11.29 2.70 -15.04
CA SER A 52 11.57 4.03 -14.48
C SER A 52 10.33 4.63 -13.83
N TRP A 53 10.48 5.67 -13.02
CA TRP A 53 9.36 6.37 -12.40
C TRP A 53 9.68 7.86 -12.22
N ALA A 54 8.65 8.70 -12.19
CA ALA A 54 8.81 10.15 -12.34
C ALA A 54 9.13 10.92 -11.04
N LYS A 55 8.87 10.34 -9.86
CA LYS A 55 9.03 10.99 -8.54
C LYS A 55 9.74 10.05 -7.55
N GLY A 56 9.55 10.23 -6.24
CA GLY A 56 9.98 9.25 -5.24
C GLY A 56 9.00 8.08 -5.12
N ILE A 57 9.50 6.96 -4.58
CA ILE A 57 8.69 5.81 -4.18
C ILE A 57 8.00 6.16 -2.87
N GLN A 58 6.67 6.12 -2.87
CA GLN A 58 5.85 6.32 -1.67
C GLN A 58 5.49 4.99 -1.02
N GLN A 59 5.06 5.02 0.23
CA GLN A 59 4.84 3.82 1.04
C GLN A 59 3.59 3.90 1.93
N GLY A 60 3.02 2.73 2.21
CA GLY A 60 1.91 2.54 3.14
C GLY A 60 2.34 2.62 4.60
N GLY A 61 3.29 1.76 4.99
CA GLY A 61 3.87 1.73 6.32
C GLY A 61 5.40 1.75 6.25
N ARG A 62 6.01 2.52 7.15
CA ARG A 62 7.44 2.38 7.45
C ARG A 62 7.60 1.41 8.61
N THR A 63 8.36 0.35 8.41
CA THR A 63 8.64 -0.64 9.46
C THR A 63 10.04 -0.47 10.03
N ASP A 64 10.20 -0.74 11.33
CA ASP A 64 11.51 -0.80 11.99
C ASP A 64 12.33 -2.00 11.48
N SER A 65 13.64 -1.98 11.75
CA SER A 65 14.52 -3.13 11.51
C SER A 65 13.99 -4.40 12.16
N GLY A 66 14.01 -5.52 11.43
CA GLY A 66 13.54 -6.83 11.91
C GLY A 66 12.02 -7.04 11.89
N VAL A 67 11.21 -6.02 11.55
CA VAL A 67 9.75 -6.15 11.41
C VAL A 67 9.41 -6.68 10.02
N SER A 68 8.58 -7.72 9.95
CA SER A 68 8.11 -8.30 8.68
C SER A 68 6.85 -7.59 8.16
N ALA A 69 6.46 -7.87 6.92
CA ALA A 69 5.14 -7.48 6.43
C ALA A 69 4.51 -8.57 5.56
N ASN A 70 3.23 -8.83 5.81
CA ASN A 70 2.41 -9.71 4.98
C ASN A 70 1.77 -8.97 3.81
N LYS A 71 1.45 -7.68 4.00
CA LYS A 71 0.88 -6.83 2.94
C LYS A 71 1.11 -5.34 3.24
N ASN A 72 2.29 -4.85 2.86
CA ASN A 72 2.60 -3.42 2.82
C ASN A 72 2.32 -2.86 1.40
N LEU A 73 2.29 -1.54 1.28
CA LEU A 73 2.04 -0.85 0.03
C LEU A 73 3.27 -0.02 -0.37
N LEU A 74 3.72 -0.14 -1.62
CA LEU A 74 4.58 0.83 -2.27
C LEU A 74 3.84 1.44 -3.47
N TYR A 75 4.18 2.67 -3.82
CA TYR A 75 3.56 3.37 -4.94
C TYR A 75 4.58 4.16 -5.75
N ILE A 76 4.42 4.08 -7.07
CA ILE A 76 5.15 4.88 -8.04
C ILE A 76 4.21 5.42 -9.10
N SER A 77 4.64 6.48 -9.79
CA SER A 77 4.04 6.92 -11.04
C SER A 77 5.05 6.72 -12.18
N THR A 78 4.65 5.98 -13.22
CA THR A 78 5.51 5.57 -14.33
C THR A 78 4.75 5.63 -15.66
N TYR A 79 5.50 5.67 -16.76
CA TYR A 79 4.99 5.56 -18.13
C TYR A 79 4.86 4.11 -18.59
N PHE A 80 5.28 3.13 -17.77
CA PHE A 80 5.08 1.72 -18.05
C PHE A 80 3.60 1.42 -18.30
N ASN A 81 3.28 0.72 -19.40
CA ASN A 81 1.92 0.28 -19.72
C ASN A 81 1.83 -1.24 -20.00
N GLY A 82 2.89 -2.00 -19.71
CA GLY A 82 3.01 -3.42 -20.07
C GLY A 82 2.24 -4.37 -19.14
N ASP A 83 2.54 -5.67 -19.29
CA ASP A 83 1.92 -6.75 -18.54
C ASP A 83 2.30 -6.72 -17.05
N LEU A 84 1.30 -6.54 -16.18
CA LEU A 84 1.47 -6.46 -14.74
C LEU A 84 1.74 -7.83 -14.09
N GLU A 85 1.17 -8.91 -14.62
CA GLU A 85 1.45 -10.25 -14.09
C GLU A 85 2.86 -10.68 -14.47
N LYS A 86 3.30 -10.39 -15.71
CA LYS A 86 4.69 -10.59 -16.10
C LYS A 86 5.65 -9.80 -15.20
N LEU A 87 5.40 -8.50 -14.99
CA LEU A 87 6.21 -7.65 -14.12
C LEU A 87 6.30 -8.21 -12.68
N LYS A 88 5.17 -8.65 -12.12
CA LYS A 88 5.12 -9.29 -10.79
C LYS A 88 5.95 -10.56 -10.76
N ASN A 89 5.82 -11.43 -11.75
CA ASN A 89 6.53 -12.71 -11.81
C ASN A 89 8.04 -12.49 -11.95
N ASP A 90 8.46 -11.63 -12.86
CA ASP A 90 9.87 -11.30 -13.07
C ASP A 90 10.49 -10.65 -11.82
N PHE A 91 9.79 -9.71 -11.19
CA PHE A 91 10.22 -9.13 -9.92
C PHE A 91 10.36 -10.20 -8.83
N ASN A 92 9.38 -11.08 -8.70
CA ASN A 92 9.40 -12.15 -7.71
C ASN A 92 10.50 -13.16 -7.98
N TYR A 93 10.82 -13.45 -9.25
CA TYR A 93 11.95 -14.30 -9.61
C TYR A 93 13.28 -13.70 -9.16
N LEU A 94 13.48 -12.39 -9.38
CA LEU A 94 14.70 -11.67 -8.97
C LEU A 94 14.89 -11.56 -7.45
N ASN A 95 13.82 -11.67 -6.66
CA ASN A 95 13.86 -11.35 -5.23
C ASN A 95 13.45 -12.53 -4.37
N LYS A 96 14.33 -12.99 -3.45
CA LYS A 96 14.01 -14.09 -2.53
C LYS A 96 13.13 -13.68 -1.34
N HIS A 97 13.41 -12.53 -0.73
CA HIS A 97 12.86 -12.13 0.56
C HIS A 97 11.88 -10.94 0.51
N LEU A 98 11.71 -10.32 -0.65
CA LEU A 98 10.75 -9.27 -0.94
C LEU A 98 9.93 -9.72 -2.15
N LYS A 99 8.61 -9.83 -2.01
CA LYS A 99 7.73 -10.31 -3.08
C LYS A 99 6.59 -9.34 -3.31
N ILE A 100 6.21 -9.16 -4.56
CA ILE A 100 4.95 -8.53 -4.95
C ILE A 100 3.84 -9.59 -4.89
N ILE A 101 2.79 -9.25 -4.15
CA ILE A 101 1.56 -10.02 -4.02
C ILE A 101 0.61 -9.64 -5.17
N LYS A 102 0.48 -8.34 -5.41
CA LYS A 102 -0.45 -7.77 -6.39
C LYS A 102 0.07 -6.42 -6.89
N ILE A 103 -0.19 -6.13 -8.15
CA ILE A 103 0.00 -4.80 -8.74
C ILE A 103 -1.37 -4.27 -9.15
N GLU A 104 -1.71 -3.03 -8.79
CA GLU A 104 -2.94 -2.37 -9.23
C GLU A 104 -2.61 -1.05 -9.90
N LYS A 105 -3.14 -0.86 -11.11
CA LYS A 105 -3.00 0.39 -11.85
C LYS A 105 -3.97 1.43 -11.28
N THR A 106 -3.53 2.68 -11.20
CA THR A 106 -4.31 3.80 -10.67
C THR A 106 -4.03 5.09 -11.44
N ILE A 107 -4.68 6.18 -11.04
CA ILE A 107 -4.26 7.52 -11.46
C ILE A 107 -2.86 7.87 -10.93
N PRO A 108 -2.07 8.68 -11.66
CA PRO A 108 -0.74 9.09 -11.23
C PRO A 108 -0.77 10.17 -10.15
N ASN A 109 0.36 10.37 -9.46
CA ASN A 109 0.59 11.41 -8.45
C ASN A 109 -0.34 11.36 -7.22
N LEU A 110 -0.77 10.17 -6.79
CA LEU A 110 -1.43 10.01 -5.49
C LEU A 110 -0.48 10.35 -4.34
N VAL A 111 -1.03 10.86 -3.24
CA VAL A 111 -0.30 11.10 -1.99
C VAL A 111 -0.67 9.98 -1.02
N ILE A 112 0.21 8.98 -0.88
CA ILE A 112 -0.12 7.74 -0.17
C ILE A 112 -0.50 7.93 1.31
N PRO A 113 0.14 8.83 2.08
CA PRO A 113 -0.29 9.10 3.45
C PRO A 113 -1.77 9.50 3.55
N ASP A 114 -2.30 10.26 2.59
CA ASP A 114 -3.65 10.82 2.64
C ASP A 114 -4.73 9.78 2.33
N ILE A 115 -4.38 8.70 1.63
CA ILE A 115 -5.33 7.66 1.18
C ILE A 115 -5.46 6.50 2.17
N ILE A 116 -4.53 6.39 3.13
CA ILE A 116 -4.54 5.30 4.11
C ILE A 116 -5.57 5.62 5.19
N GLN A 117 -6.46 4.68 5.42
CA GLN A 117 -7.42 4.73 6.52
C GLN A 117 -6.79 4.17 7.80
N MET A 118 -6.25 2.95 7.72
CA MET A 118 -5.75 2.22 8.87
C MET A 118 -4.59 1.31 8.49
N ARG A 119 -3.83 0.90 9.50
CA ARG A 119 -2.80 -0.13 9.42
C ARG A 119 -3.12 -1.20 10.44
N GLU A 120 -2.93 -2.44 10.02
CA GLU A 120 -3.10 -3.61 10.86
C GLU A 120 -1.74 -4.26 11.10
N TYR A 121 -1.43 -4.49 12.37
CA TYR A 121 -0.22 -5.18 12.80
C TYR A 121 -0.59 -6.38 13.66
N ILE A 122 0.20 -7.44 13.54
CA ILE A 122 0.10 -8.63 14.37
C ILE A 122 1.40 -8.75 15.16
N TYR A 123 1.28 -9.00 16.46
CA TYR A 123 2.40 -9.28 17.35
C TYR A 123 2.24 -10.68 17.95
N THR A 124 3.07 -11.62 17.51
CA THR A 124 3.03 -13.04 17.93
C THR A 124 4.21 -13.33 18.83
N TYR A 125 3.98 -13.35 20.15
CA TYR A 125 5.02 -13.56 21.16
C TYR A 125 5.04 -15.02 21.65
N PRO A 126 6.20 -15.58 22.03
CA PRO A 126 6.25 -16.96 22.53
C PRO A 126 5.46 -17.09 23.83
N LYS A 127 4.58 -18.09 23.89
CA LYS A 127 3.63 -18.29 25.00
C LYS A 127 4.33 -18.53 26.32
N GLU A 128 5.45 -19.25 26.29
CA GLU A 128 6.26 -19.58 27.45
C GLU A 128 6.94 -18.35 28.11
N LYS A 129 6.81 -17.17 27.49
CA LYS A 129 7.33 -15.90 28.00
C LYS A 129 6.22 -14.94 28.44
N ILE A 130 4.99 -15.42 28.48
CA ILE A 130 3.81 -14.65 28.88
C ILE A 130 3.41 -15.16 30.26
N ASP A 131 3.63 -14.33 31.28
CA ASP A 131 3.36 -14.68 32.68
C ASP A 131 1.94 -14.25 33.13
N ILE A 132 1.13 -13.75 32.20
CA ILE A 132 -0.16 -13.12 32.44
C ILE A 132 -1.29 -13.97 31.85
N SER A 133 -2.40 -14.07 32.58
CA SER A 133 -3.57 -14.84 32.13
C SER A 133 -4.19 -14.26 30.85
N GLU A 134 -4.81 -15.12 30.03
CA GLU A 134 -5.53 -14.70 28.82
C GLU A 134 -6.65 -13.71 29.12
N TYR A 135 -7.37 -13.90 30.24
CA TYR A 135 -8.39 -12.97 30.69
C TYR A 135 -7.82 -11.56 30.92
N GLU A 136 -6.70 -11.45 31.63
CA GLU A 136 -6.04 -10.17 31.89
C GLU A 136 -5.51 -9.53 30.59
N ILE A 137 -5.00 -10.33 29.64
CA ILE A 137 -4.60 -9.85 28.31
C ILE A 137 -5.79 -9.21 27.59
N ILE A 138 -6.93 -9.89 27.57
CA ILE A 138 -8.16 -9.40 26.91
C ILE A 138 -8.65 -8.09 27.55
N GLU A 139 -8.67 -8.02 28.88
CA GLU A 139 -9.08 -6.80 29.59
C GLU A 139 -8.16 -5.61 29.30
N LYS A 140 -6.83 -5.84 29.23
CA LYS A 140 -5.88 -4.79 28.80
C LYS A 140 -6.06 -4.38 27.35
N CYS A 141 -6.38 -5.31 26.45
CA CYS A 141 -6.65 -4.97 25.06
C CYS A 141 -7.85 -4.02 24.94
N LYS A 142 -8.92 -4.29 25.71
CA LYS A 142 -10.10 -3.41 25.78
C LYS A 142 -9.75 -2.03 26.34
N SER A 143 -9.07 -1.97 27.49
CA SER A 143 -8.77 -0.70 28.18
C SER A 143 -7.79 0.19 27.42
N LEU A 144 -6.88 -0.40 26.64
CA LEU A 144 -5.90 0.32 25.80
C LEU A 144 -6.43 0.63 24.39
N SER A 145 -7.66 0.22 24.07
CA SER A 145 -8.31 0.58 22.81
C SER A 145 -9.04 1.91 22.96
N GLY A 146 -8.88 2.80 21.99
CA GLY A 146 -9.48 4.13 22.03
C GLY A 146 -8.75 5.14 21.18
N GLU A 147 -9.10 6.42 21.38
CA GLU A 147 -8.43 7.56 20.78
C GLU A 147 -7.94 8.50 21.88
N TYR A 148 -6.62 8.49 22.12
CA TYR A 148 -6.01 9.21 23.24
C TYR A 148 -4.52 9.44 22.99
N ASP A 149 -3.87 10.20 23.88
CA ASP A 149 -2.44 10.46 23.86
C ASP A 149 -1.65 9.19 24.20
N LEU A 150 -0.83 8.72 23.26
CA LEU A 150 -0.03 7.50 23.40
C LEU A 150 1.46 7.79 23.66
N SER A 151 1.81 8.98 24.15
CA SER A 151 3.20 9.40 24.43
C SER A 151 3.93 8.52 25.45
N GLU A 152 3.19 7.84 26.33
CA GLU A 152 3.76 6.88 27.28
C GLU A 152 4.21 5.57 26.63
N PHE A 153 3.67 5.26 25.44
CA PHE A 153 3.99 4.08 24.66
C PHE A 153 4.93 4.41 23.50
N THR A 154 5.88 5.32 23.67
CA THR A 154 6.87 5.59 22.62
C THR A 154 8.23 5.95 23.19
N ASP A 155 9.24 6.00 22.34
CA ASP A 155 10.58 6.42 22.74
C ASP A 155 10.76 7.94 22.65
N PHE A 156 11.96 8.42 22.98
CA PHE A 156 12.30 9.84 22.91
C PHE A 156 12.05 10.47 21.54
N LYS A 157 12.17 9.71 20.44
CA LYS A 157 11.88 10.22 19.09
C LYS A 157 10.38 10.44 18.91
N GLY A 158 9.56 9.50 19.38
CA GLY A 158 8.11 9.64 19.31
C GLY A 158 7.56 10.77 20.17
N LYS A 159 8.13 11.00 21.36
CA LYS A 159 7.74 12.11 22.25
C LYS A 159 7.97 13.50 21.65
N LYS A 160 8.85 13.62 20.65
CA LYS A 160 9.10 14.87 19.91
C LYS A 160 8.09 15.16 18.80
N LEU A 161 7.17 14.25 18.52
CA LEU A 161 6.17 14.45 17.47
C LEU A 161 5.11 15.45 17.94
N LYS A 162 4.69 16.36 17.04
CA LYS A 162 3.74 17.43 17.36
C LYS A 162 2.38 16.94 17.85
N ASN A 163 1.92 15.79 17.37
CA ASN A 163 0.65 15.20 17.77
C ASN A 163 0.86 13.74 18.18
N PRO A 164 0.68 13.40 19.47
CA PRO A 164 0.78 12.03 19.96
C PRO A 164 -0.56 11.27 20.00
N ILE A 165 -1.68 11.93 19.75
CA ILE A 165 -3.01 11.31 19.80
C ILE A 165 -3.16 10.32 18.65
N ARG A 166 -3.56 9.08 18.95
CA ARG A 166 -3.79 8.03 17.96
C ARG A 166 -5.07 7.28 18.28
N LYS A 167 -5.73 6.76 17.24
CA LYS A 167 -6.83 5.82 17.38
C LYS A 167 -6.32 4.40 17.18
N VAL A 168 -6.49 3.54 18.17
CA VAL A 168 -6.05 2.15 18.14
C VAL A 168 -7.15 1.24 18.69
N ASN A 169 -7.35 0.10 18.04
CA ASN A 169 -8.16 -1.01 18.49
C ASN A 169 -7.27 -2.24 18.60
N ILE A 170 -7.33 -2.93 19.73
CA ILE A 170 -6.47 -4.06 20.06
C ILE A 170 -7.36 -5.25 20.38
N ILE A 171 -7.07 -6.39 19.76
CA ILE A 171 -7.72 -7.65 20.08
C ILE A 171 -6.64 -8.72 20.30
N TYR A 172 -6.94 -9.69 21.16
CA TYR A 172 -6.14 -10.88 21.33
C TYR A 172 -6.86 -12.05 20.65
N GLU A 173 -6.27 -12.58 19.59
CA GLU A 173 -6.82 -13.70 18.83
C GLU A 173 -5.69 -14.58 18.31
N ASN A 174 -5.92 -15.89 18.21
CA ASN A 174 -4.93 -16.84 17.71
C ASN A 174 -3.55 -16.72 18.40
N ASN A 175 -3.56 -16.50 19.72
CA ASN A 175 -2.36 -16.29 20.54
C ASN A 175 -1.48 -15.11 20.11
N SER A 176 -2.09 -14.09 19.50
CA SER A 176 -1.40 -12.91 19.00
C SER A 176 -2.20 -11.66 19.32
N LEU A 177 -1.50 -10.54 19.51
CA LEU A 177 -2.13 -9.23 19.59
C LEU A 177 -2.29 -8.66 18.19
N VAL A 178 -3.50 -8.23 17.85
CA VAL A 178 -3.82 -7.58 16.58
C VAL A 178 -4.16 -6.13 16.85
N PHE A 179 -3.36 -5.23 16.29
CA PHE A 179 -3.50 -3.78 16.42
C PHE A 179 -4.02 -3.19 15.12
N LYS A 180 -5.17 -2.54 15.17
CA LYS A 180 -5.75 -1.77 14.06
C LYS A 180 -5.77 -0.30 14.45
N GLY A 181 -5.11 0.57 13.69
CA GLY A 181 -5.06 1.99 14.03
C GLY A 181 -4.88 2.90 12.84
N ASN A 182 -5.21 4.18 12.99
CA ASN A 182 -5.05 5.18 11.94
C ASN A 182 -3.57 5.47 11.64
N SER A 183 -2.75 5.55 12.68
CA SER A 183 -1.30 5.63 12.63
C SER A 183 -0.71 5.16 13.96
N PHE A 184 0.60 4.98 14.02
CA PHE A 184 1.31 4.51 15.21
C PHE A 184 2.54 5.37 15.45
N LEU A 185 2.83 5.66 16.72
CA LEU A 185 4.08 6.30 17.15
C LEU A 185 5.27 5.33 16.99
N PRO A 186 6.51 5.83 16.91
CA PRO A 186 7.70 4.98 16.91
C PRO A 186 7.67 3.95 18.05
N LYS A 187 7.90 2.67 17.73
CA LYS A 187 7.92 1.54 18.67
C LYS A 187 6.63 1.30 19.48
N GLN A 188 5.54 2.00 19.17
CA GLN A 188 4.32 1.97 19.98
C GLN A 188 3.78 0.57 20.22
N ILE A 189 3.58 -0.16 19.13
CA ILE A 189 3.01 -1.51 19.18
C ILE A 189 3.88 -2.42 20.05
N ARG A 190 5.20 -2.32 19.93
CA ARG A 190 6.14 -3.14 20.71
C ARG A 190 6.02 -2.82 22.20
N ILE A 191 5.98 -1.54 22.57
CA ILE A 191 5.87 -1.13 23.98
C ILE A 191 4.50 -1.50 24.55
N MET A 192 3.42 -1.32 23.78
CA MET A 192 2.07 -1.75 24.19
C MET A 192 2.00 -3.27 24.35
N SER A 193 2.55 -4.06 23.42
CA SER A 193 2.63 -5.52 23.56
C SER A 193 3.39 -5.96 24.81
N SER A 194 4.49 -5.27 25.13
CA SER A 194 5.24 -5.52 26.38
C SER A 194 4.36 -5.30 27.60
N TYR A 195 3.62 -4.19 27.63
CA TYR A 195 2.76 -3.87 28.76
C TYR A 195 1.60 -4.86 28.90
N ILE A 196 0.97 -5.22 27.79
CA ILE A 196 -0.12 -6.20 27.76
C ILE A 196 0.34 -7.57 28.30
N PHE A 197 1.49 -8.07 27.81
CA PHE A 197 1.98 -9.41 28.17
C PHE A 197 2.78 -9.50 29.48
N THR A 198 3.33 -8.39 30.00
CA THR A 198 4.27 -8.44 31.15
C THR A 198 4.10 -7.34 32.18
N ASN A 199 3.14 -6.42 32.02
CA ASN A 199 3.01 -5.22 32.85
C ASN A 199 4.22 -4.25 32.80
N THR A 200 5.19 -4.47 31.92
CA THR A 200 6.36 -3.59 31.74
C THR A 200 6.28 -2.83 30.42
N LYS A 201 6.73 -1.56 30.40
CA LYS A 201 6.81 -0.73 29.18
C LYS A 201 8.18 -0.83 28.50
N LYS A 202 8.63 -2.05 28.21
CA LYS A 202 9.90 -2.31 27.53
C LYS A 202 9.71 -2.35 26.02
N ILE A 203 10.77 -2.08 25.27
CA ILE A 203 10.76 -2.20 23.81
C ILE A 203 10.91 -3.69 23.46
N PHE A 204 9.79 -4.35 23.23
CA PHE A 204 9.72 -5.77 22.88
C PHE A 204 10.36 -6.09 21.51
N PRO A 205 10.83 -7.32 21.23
CA PRO A 205 11.61 -7.61 20.02
C PRO A 205 10.83 -7.42 18.70
N ALA A 206 11.46 -6.76 17.72
CA ALA A 206 10.83 -6.46 16.43
C ALA A 206 10.47 -7.71 15.60
N LYS A 207 11.22 -8.81 15.77
CA LYS A 207 11.04 -10.06 15.01
C LYS A 207 9.66 -10.72 15.17
N TYR A 208 8.92 -10.36 16.21
CA TYR A 208 7.57 -10.86 16.50
C TYR A 208 6.47 -9.95 15.93
N LEU A 209 6.84 -8.76 15.46
CA LEU A 209 5.92 -7.79 14.88
C LEU A 209 5.87 -7.96 13.36
N THR A 210 4.65 -8.02 12.83
CA THR A 210 4.38 -8.05 11.40
C THR A 210 3.37 -6.97 11.04
N LEU A 211 3.68 -6.12 10.06
CA LEU A 211 2.68 -5.29 9.40
C LEU A 211 1.81 -6.22 8.53
N ASN A 212 0.60 -6.50 9.00
CA ASN A 212 -0.26 -7.47 8.35
C ASN A 212 -0.97 -6.89 7.13
N ASN A 213 -1.50 -5.67 7.24
CA ASN A 213 -2.28 -5.06 6.16
C ASN A 213 -2.27 -3.52 6.20
N ILE A 214 -2.41 -2.91 5.02
CA ILE A 214 -2.69 -1.48 4.86
C ILE A 214 -4.11 -1.35 4.29
N ILE A 215 -4.96 -0.61 5.00
CA ILE A 215 -6.36 -0.40 4.64
C ILE A 215 -6.49 0.99 4.03
N LEU A 216 -6.94 1.05 2.78
CA LEU A 216 -7.20 2.31 2.07
C LEU A 216 -8.60 2.83 2.41
N LYS A 217 -8.75 4.15 2.46
CA LYS A 217 -10.04 4.83 2.57
C LYS A 217 -10.94 4.42 1.40
N LYS A 218 -12.23 4.17 1.68
CA LYS A 218 -13.21 3.67 0.69
C LYS A 218 -13.26 4.52 -0.58
N GLU A 219 -13.23 5.84 -0.47
CA GLU A 219 -13.25 6.77 -1.61
C GLU A 219 -12.08 6.59 -2.60
N TYR A 220 -10.96 6.00 -2.16
CA TYR A 220 -9.78 5.75 -3.00
C TYR A 220 -9.80 4.36 -3.66
N GLN A 221 -10.71 3.46 -3.26
CA GLN A 221 -10.89 2.17 -3.95
C GLN A 221 -11.37 2.39 -5.39
N ASN A 222 -12.11 3.46 -5.64
CA ASN A 222 -12.59 3.86 -6.96
C ASN A 222 -11.48 4.44 -7.87
N LEU A 223 -10.25 4.55 -7.38
CA LEU A 223 -9.10 5.00 -8.17
C LEU A 223 -8.33 3.87 -8.84
N ILE A 224 -8.71 2.62 -8.56
CA ILE A 224 -8.13 1.44 -9.19
C ILE A 224 -8.72 1.30 -10.59
N ILE A 225 -7.82 1.19 -11.56
CA ILE A 225 -8.12 0.97 -12.97
C ILE A 225 -8.17 -0.54 -13.21
N LYS A 226 -9.27 -1.03 -13.77
CA LYS A 226 -9.47 -2.45 -14.09
C LYS A 226 -9.64 -2.66 -15.58
N GLU A 227 -9.08 -3.74 -16.11
CA GLU A 227 -9.34 -4.17 -17.48
C GLU A 227 -10.76 -4.74 -17.60
N ILE A 228 -11.43 -4.45 -18.71
CA ILE A 228 -12.76 -4.94 -19.06
C ILE A 228 -12.60 -5.84 -20.28
N LYS A 229 -12.94 -7.13 -20.15
CA LYS A 229 -12.75 -8.13 -21.21
C LYS A 229 -14.04 -8.48 -21.94
N GLU A 230 -15.18 -8.23 -21.31
CA GLU A 230 -16.51 -8.59 -21.80
C GLU A 230 -17.04 -7.60 -22.85
N LEU A 231 -16.40 -6.44 -23.00
CA LEU A 231 -16.76 -5.41 -23.96
C LEU A 231 -15.75 -5.37 -25.10
N SER A 232 -16.24 -5.44 -26.34
CA SER A 232 -15.44 -5.25 -27.55
C SER A 232 -15.96 -4.05 -28.33
N ILE A 233 -15.05 -3.25 -28.86
CA ILE A 233 -15.33 -2.07 -29.67
C ILE A 233 -14.37 -2.12 -30.86
N ASN A 234 -14.89 -1.91 -32.07
CA ASN A 234 -14.05 -1.86 -33.27
C ASN A 234 -12.92 -0.84 -33.12
N ASP A 235 -11.73 -1.21 -33.61
CA ASP A 235 -10.51 -0.42 -33.56
C ASP A 235 -9.98 -0.10 -32.15
N VAL A 236 -10.47 -0.80 -31.12
CA VAL A 236 -9.98 -0.70 -29.73
C VAL A 236 -9.26 -2.00 -29.36
N THR A 237 -8.00 -1.87 -28.92
CA THR A 237 -7.13 -3.01 -28.57
C THR A 237 -7.24 -3.41 -27.11
N LYS A 238 -7.58 -2.47 -26.23
CA LYS A 238 -7.75 -2.72 -24.79
C LYS A 238 -8.78 -1.75 -24.21
N ILE A 239 -9.59 -2.24 -23.29
CA ILE A 239 -10.53 -1.43 -22.53
C ILE A 239 -10.18 -1.53 -21.05
N GLU A 240 -9.98 -0.37 -20.42
CA GLU A 240 -9.87 -0.25 -18.98
C GLU A 240 -10.98 0.66 -18.44
N LYS A 241 -11.31 0.52 -17.16
CA LYS A 241 -12.33 1.30 -16.48
C LYS A 241 -11.81 1.85 -15.16
N LEU A 242 -12.09 3.13 -14.95
CA LEU A 242 -11.79 3.90 -13.74
C LEU A 242 -13.10 4.53 -13.26
N ASN A 243 -13.70 3.98 -12.20
CA ASN A 243 -15.05 4.38 -11.79
C ASN A 243 -16.02 4.34 -12.99
N ASP A 244 -16.68 5.44 -13.34
CA ASP A 244 -17.59 5.55 -14.49
C ASP A 244 -16.89 6.02 -15.79
N ILE A 245 -15.56 5.97 -15.85
CA ILE A 245 -14.77 6.41 -17.00
C ILE A 245 -14.17 5.18 -17.71
N TYR A 246 -14.50 5.02 -18.99
CA TYR A 246 -13.85 4.07 -19.88
C TYR A 246 -12.58 4.67 -20.49
N ILE A 247 -11.49 3.91 -20.48
CA ILE A 247 -10.22 4.23 -21.11
C ILE A 247 -10.03 3.23 -22.24
N LEU A 248 -10.13 3.73 -23.48
CA LEU A 248 -10.03 2.94 -24.69
C LEU A 248 -8.63 3.12 -25.29
N TYR A 249 -7.91 2.02 -25.48
CA TYR A 249 -6.61 2.02 -26.13
C TYR A 249 -6.77 1.62 -27.60
N THR A 250 -6.11 2.35 -28.51
CA THR A 250 -6.23 2.14 -29.96
C THR A 250 -4.92 2.46 -30.66
N ASN A 251 -4.68 1.79 -31.80
CA ASN A 251 -3.60 2.13 -32.70
C ASN A 251 -3.94 3.34 -33.61
N ASP A 252 -5.23 3.64 -33.82
CA ASP A 252 -5.68 4.78 -34.63
C ASP A 252 -6.65 5.67 -33.85
N LYS A 253 -6.05 6.59 -33.08
CA LYS A 253 -6.80 7.59 -32.32
C LYS A 253 -7.66 8.49 -33.22
N SER A 254 -7.22 8.75 -34.45
CA SER A 254 -7.90 9.67 -35.37
C SER A 254 -9.21 9.07 -35.89
N ALA A 255 -9.21 7.80 -36.27
CA ALA A 255 -10.39 7.06 -36.70
C ALA A 255 -11.42 6.92 -35.56
N LEU A 256 -10.96 6.58 -34.36
CA LEU A 256 -11.84 6.39 -33.19
C LEU A 256 -12.50 7.71 -32.74
N ILE A 257 -11.80 8.85 -32.88
CA ILE A 257 -12.38 10.18 -32.66
C ILE A 257 -13.34 10.54 -33.81
N GLY A 258 -12.92 10.30 -35.04
CA GLY A 258 -13.64 10.63 -36.27
C GLY A 258 -13.68 12.13 -36.59
N LYS A 259 -14.03 12.47 -37.83
CA LYS A 259 -14.13 13.86 -38.31
C LYS A 259 -15.05 14.69 -37.39
N ARG A 260 -14.55 15.82 -36.88
CA ARG A 260 -15.23 16.69 -35.91
C ARG A 260 -15.73 15.97 -34.63
N GLY A 261 -15.07 14.87 -34.25
CA GLY A 261 -15.42 14.09 -33.06
C GLY A 261 -16.73 13.32 -33.16
N LYS A 262 -17.24 13.04 -34.38
CA LYS A 262 -18.52 12.35 -34.57
C LYS A 262 -18.55 10.96 -33.93
N ASN A 263 -17.45 10.20 -34.02
CA ASN A 263 -17.39 8.82 -33.55
C ASN A 263 -17.30 8.77 -32.02
N ILE A 264 -16.41 9.56 -31.42
CA ILE A 264 -16.30 9.65 -29.95
C ILE A 264 -17.60 10.15 -29.30
N LYS A 265 -18.36 11.05 -29.94
CA LYS A 265 -19.69 11.47 -29.45
C LYS A 265 -20.68 10.30 -29.40
N LYS A 266 -20.68 9.42 -30.40
CA LYS A 266 -21.52 8.21 -30.40
C LYS A 266 -21.10 7.23 -29.29
N LEU A 267 -19.79 7.04 -29.09
CA LEU A 267 -19.27 6.20 -28.00
C LEU A 267 -19.67 6.75 -26.63
N ARG A 268 -19.54 8.06 -26.41
CA ARG A 268 -19.93 8.71 -25.15
C ARG A 268 -21.43 8.61 -24.86
N LYS A 269 -22.29 8.60 -25.89
CA LYS A 269 -23.73 8.34 -25.70
C LYS A 269 -24.01 6.92 -25.17
N LYS A 270 -23.19 5.93 -25.55
CA LYS A 270 -23.36 4.53 -25.14
C LYS A 270 -22.69 4.22 -23.79
N LEU A 271 -21.49 4.75 -23.58
CA LEU A 271 -20.60 4.36 -22.47
C LEU A 271 -20.45 5.44 -21.39
N GLY A 272 -20.95 6.65 -21.62
CA GLY A 272 -20.74 7.79 -20.73
C GLY A 272 -19.36 8.43 -20.93
N ASN A 273 -18.57 8.53 -19.85
CA ASN A 273 -17.26 9.17 -19.90
C ASN A 273 -16.22 8.28 -20.59
N VAL A 274 -15.62 8.79 -21.67
CA VAL A 274 -14.62 8.05 -22.47
C VAL A 274 -13.36 8.88 -22.66
N ILE A 275 -12.23 8.26 -22.36
CA ILE A 275 -10.86 8.70 -22.66
C ILE A 275 -10.28 7.79 -23.74
N ILE A 276 -9.59 8.36 -24.73
CA ILE A 276 -8.89 7.60 -25.77
C ILE A 276 -7.37 7.75 -25.59
N LYS A 277 -6.68 6.62 -25.51
CA LYS A 277 -5.23 6.50 -25.43
C LYS A 277 -4.68 5.83 -26.70
N GLY A 278 -3.55 6.34 -27.17
CA GLY A 278 -2.73 5.61 -28.15
C GLY A 278 -1.98 4.50 -27.44
N ASN A 279 -1.69 3.41 -28.16
CA ASN A 279 -0.71 2.42 -27.70
C ASN A 279 0.71 2.98 -27.79
#